data_AF-A0A6N7J0Z1-F1
#
_entry.id   AF-A0A6N7J0Z1-F1
#
_cell.length_a   1.000
_cell.length_b   1.000
_cell.length_c   1.000
_cell.angle_alpha   90.00
_cell.angle_beta   90.00
_cell.angle_gamma   90.00
#
_symmetry.space_group_name_H-M   'P 1'
#
loop_
_entity.id
_entity.type
_entity.pdbx_description
1 polymer ?
#
loop_
_entity_poly.entity_id
_entity_poly.type
_entity_poly.pdbx_seq_one_letter_code
_entity_poly.pdbx_strand_id
1 'polypeptide(L)'
;MDVIFDTYGLFKRFKQPKGNISDVRKAGFSGALLDFRNACPPGIFKHMTRSRNDAKAEGEVFLPDEPERIGETVKPFLDACNSNGIQVKGAMAPVIPLDRSNPLMNDYQRVLSASSVRCAMESGCKWCIVPPLFVGIPLEKEKDVNIEFYRSFIPILKEYSEKHPDKEFKILLQNQCRDHSGHLVRGILSDADEAVEWLNELNEDSRNIIGRDAFGFCLNIGHVNVCGQDLDEITPVLGNYIDAVILTDNNGNEDCEMLPFSCASRGIGGDLANADTDWRSVIRGLRKIKYDGPVIFSMSDTLAAFPVFIWPQLIAFAKTVSDFFVWQLTMEQTISKYSHVVLFGAGNMCRNYMMDYGEKYPPLFTCDNNSNRWGEEFCGLEIKSPESLKNLPEDTGIFICNEYYTEIRSQLESMGIKSKIEYYSDRYPNTEARTRLKGLWKNA
;
A
#
# COMPACT_ATOMS: atom_id res chain seq x y z
N MET A 1 -11.53 -4.08 -2.52
CA MET A 1 -10.18 -3.80 -2.00
C MET A 1 -10.29 -3.35 -0.55
N ASP A 2 -9.56 -4.00 0.34
CA ASP A 2 -9.52 -3.63 1.75
C ASP A 2 -8.45 -2.56 2.00
N VAL A 3 -8.76 -1.58 2.85
CA VAL A 3 -7.78 -0.60 3.34
C VAL A 3 -7.49 -0.88 4.80
N ILE A 4 -6.21 -1.05 5.12
CA ILE A 4 -5.70 -1.35 6.45
C ILE A 4 -4.86 -0.17 6.89
N PHE A 5 -5.15 0.39 8.07
CA PHE A 5 -4.31 1.42 8.67
C PHE A 5 -3.10 0.76 9.37
N ASP A 6 -1.88 1.16 9.03
CA ASP A 6 -0.69 0.76 9.80
C ASP A 6 -0.69 1.48 11.15
N THR A 7 -0.63 0.70 12.24
CA THR A 7 -0.72 1.22 13.60
C THR A 7 0.63 1.63 14.17
N TYR A 8 1.72 1.41 13.44
CA TYR A 8 3.05 1.81 13.88
C TYR A 8 3.13 3.32 14.17
N GLY A 9 3.66 3.66 15.34
CA GLY A 9 3.80 5.04 15.79
C GLY A 9 2.58 5.62 16.50
N LEU A 10 1.40 4.97 16.44
CA LEU A 10 0.21 5.44 17.20
C LEU A 10 0.36 5.25 18.71
N PHE A 11 1.11 4.25 19.14
CA PHE A 11 1.29 3.97 20.56
C PHE A 11 2.65 3.33 20.80
N LYS A 12 3.20 3.58 21.99
CA LYS A 12 4.44 2.93 22.41
C LYS A 12 4.10 1.63 23.14
N ARG A 13 4.67 0.49 22.71
CA ARG A 13 4.51 -0.82 23.38
C ARG A 13 3.05 -1.21 23.61
N PHE A 14 2.17 -0.89 22.67
CA PHE A 14 0.73 -1.13 22.75
C PHE A 14 0.05 -0.58 24.03
N LYS A 15 0.63 0.47 24.64
CA LYS A 15 0.06 1.12 25.82
C LYS A 15 -1.13 2.00 25.45
N GLN A 16 -2.20 1.87 26.22
CA GLN A 16 -3.42 2.70 26.14
C GLN A 16 -3.95 2.92 24.70
N PRO A 17 -4.07 1.87 23.86
CA PRO A 17 -4.36 2.02 22.44
C PRO A 17 -5.80 2.48 22.18
N LYS A 18 -6.69 2.38 23.18
CA LYS A 18 -8.14 2.59 23.03
C LYS A 18 -8.52 3.93 22.41
N GLY A 19 -7.87 5.03 22.80
CA GLY A 19 -8.14 6.36 22.25
C GLY A 19 -7.81 6.42 20.75
N ASN A 20 -6.57 6.08 20.41
CA ASN A 20 -6.08 6.14 19.04
C ASN A 20 -6.84 5.18 18.10
N ILE A 21 -7.17 3.97 18.57
CA ILE A 21 -7.98 3.01 17.80
C ILE A 21 -9.42 3.51 17.61
N SER A 22 -9.99 4.22 18.59
CA SER A 22 -11.28 4.88 18.41
C SER A 22 -11.21 5.94 17.32
N ASP A 23 -10.13 6.71 17.25
CA ASP A 23 -9.96 7.75 16.22
C ASP A 23 -9.74 7.15 14.82
N VAL A 24 -9.00 6.04 14.71
CA VAL A 24 -8.91 5.23 13.48
C VAL A 24 -10.31 4.78 13.01
N ARG A 25 -11.16 4.32 13.94
CA ARG A 25 -12.54 3.92 13.60
C ARG A 25 -13.38 5.12 13.16
N LYS A 26 -13.32 6.24 13.89
CA LYS A 26 -14.07 7.48 13.56
C LYS A 26 -13.67 8.07 12.22
N ALA A 27 -12.38 7.98 11.86
CA ALA A 27 -11.88 8.37 10.56
C ALA A 27 -12.49 7.54 9.41
N GLY A 28 -13.00 6.34 9.70
CA GLY A 28 -13.70 5.48 8.75
C GLY A 28 -12.95 4.21 8.36
N PHE A 29 -11.79 3.92 8.98
CA PHE A 29 -11.11 2.65 8.75
C PHE A 29 -11.92 1.49 9.38
N SER A 30 -11.89 0.35 8.71
CA SER A 30 -12.48 -0.91 9.18
C SER A 30 -11.42 -1.96 9.53
N GLY A 31 -10.16 -1.74 9.13
CA GLY A 31 -9.05 -2.64 9.37
C GLY A 31 -7.80 -1.94 9.91
N ALA A 32 -7.02 -2.66 10.72
CA ALA A 32 -5.74 -2.21 11.26
C ALA A 32 -4.69 -3.32 11.14
N LEU A 33 -3.43 -2.91 10.94
CA LEU A 33 -2.29 -3.81 10.93
C LEU A 33 -1.84 -4.09 12.37
N LEU A 34 -1.62 -5.37 12.72
CA LEU A 34 -0.89 -5.73 13.92
C LEU A 34 0.61 -5.55 13.65
N ASP A 35 1.12 -4.34 13.85
CA ASP A 35 2.52 -4.05 13.64
C ASP A 35 3.34 -4.29 14.92
N PHE A 36 4.16 -5.35 14.92
CA PHE A 36 4.98 -5.72 16.06
C PHE A 36 6.18 -4.78 16.30
N ARG A 37 6.47 -3.84 15.40
CA ARG A 37 7.39 -2.72 15.68
C ARG A 37 6.87 -1.83 16.81
N ASN A 38 5.56 -1.81 17.09
CA ASN A 38 5.05 -1.15 18.29
C ASN A 38 5.53 -1.82 19.58
N ALA A 39 5.70 -3.15 19.56
CA ALA A 39 6.18 -3.95 20.70
C ALA A 39 7.71 -3.89 20.81
N CYS A 40 8.38 -4.05 19.67
CA CYS A 40 9.83 -4.09 19.55
C CYS A 40 10.31 -3.08 18.50
N PRO A 41 10.29 -1.77 18.79
CA PRO A 41 10.68 -0.75 17.82
C PRO A 41 12.16 -0.84 17.46
N PRO A 42 12.56 -0.46 16.23
CA PRO A 42 13.95 -0.57 15.75
C PRO A 42 14.97 0.08 16.68
N GLY A 43 14.59 1.15 17.38
CA GLY A 43 15.42 1.84 18.38
C GLY A 43 15.90 0.97 19.55
N ILE A 44 15.19 -0.11 19.91
CA ILE A 44 15.60 -1.03 20.99
C ILE A 44 16.94 -1.69 20.65
N PHE A 45 17.13 -2.09 19.39
CA PHE A 45 18.37 -2.72 18.94
C PHE A 45 19.56 -1.76 18.92
N LYS A 46 19.29 -0.45 18.93
CA LYS A 46 20.34 0.58 19.06
C LYS A 46 20.90 0.67 20.48
N HIS A 47 20.05 0.46 21.48
CA HIS A 47 20.38 0.66 22.89
C HIS A 47 19.90 -0.51 23.77
N MET A 48 20.17 -1.75 23.36
CA MET A 48 19.65 -2.98 23.98
C MET A 48 19.75 -3.00 25.51
N THR A 49 20.93 -2.75 26.08
CA THR A 49 21.13 -2.76 27.54
C THR A 49 20.27 -1.72 28.25
N ARG A 50 20.19 -0.51 27.70
CA ARG A 50 19.35 0.56 28.26
C ARG A 50 17.88 0.19 28.14
N SER A 51 17.43 -0.24 26.97
CA SER A 51 16.04 -0.62 26.72
C SER A 51 15.58 -1.79 27.59
N ARG A 52 16.46 -2.76 27.86
CA ARG A 52 16.24 -3.87 28.79
C ARG A 52 16.08 -3.37 30.23
N ASN A 53 16.95 -2.46 30.68
CA ASN A 53 16.87 -1.89 32.02
C ASN A 53 15.60 -1.03 32.20
N ASP A 54 15.25 -0.23 31.19
CA ASP A 54 14.04 0.59 31.19
C ASP A 54 12.78 -0.29 31.26
N ALA A 55 12.71 -1.37 30.46
CA ALA A 55 11.61 -2.34 30.52
C ALA A 55 11.51 -2.97 31.91
N LYS A 56 12.64 -3.41 32.49
CA LYS A 56 12.66 -3.96 33.86
C LYS A 56 12.19 -2.96 34.91
N ALA A 57 12.57 -1.68 34.80
CA ALA A 57 12.15 -0.63 35.72
C ALA A 57 10.66 -0.31 35.61
N GLU A 58 10.08 -0.42 34.41
CA GLU A 58 8.64 -0.24 34.14
C GLU A 58 7.81 -1.51 34.40
N GLY A 59 8.44 -2.65 34.74
CA GLY A 59 7.76 -3.93 34.96
C GLY A 59 7.25 -4.57 33.66
N GLU A 60 7.92 -4.29 32.54
CA GLU A 60 7.49 -4.67 31.20
C GLU A 60 8.26 -5.85 30.63
N VAL A 61 7.60 -6.55 29.71
CA VAL A 61 8.21 -7.60 28.90
C VAL A 61 9.25 -6.98 27.97
N PHE A 62 10.49 -7.45 28.06
CA PHE A 62 11.51 -7.13 27.08
C PHE A 62 11.56 -8.25 26.03
N LEU A 63 10.78 -8.08 24.96
CA LEU A 63 10.56 -9.12 23.95
C LEU A 63 11.80 -9.77 23.34
N PRO A 64 12.94 -9.06 23.13
CA PRO A 64 14.15 -9.75 22.67
C PRO A 64 14.63 -10.86 23.62
N ASP A 65 14.36 -10.74 24.94
CA ASP A 65 14.72 -11.77 25.93
C ASP A 65 13.55 -12.74 26.21
N GLU A 66 12.29 -12.30 26.05
CA GLU A 66 11.07 -13.06 26.36
C GLU A 66 10.07 -13.06 25.17
N PRO A 67 10.47 -13.58 23.98
CA PRO A 67 9.68 -13.47 22.75
C PRO A 67 8.37 -14.26 22.79
N GLU A 68 8.25 -15.29 23.63
CA GLU A 68 7.04 -16.08 23.85
C GLU A 68 5.91 -15.27 24.52
N ARG A 69 6.25 -14.18 25.22
CA ARG A 69 5.28 -13.31 25.91
C ARG A 69 4.70 -12.22 25.02
N ILE A 70 4.92 -12.29 23.71
CA ILE A 70 4.41 -11.32 22.74
C ILE A 70 2.88 -11.19 22.79
N GLY A 71 2.16 -12.29 23.04
CA GLY A 71 0.70 -12.30 23.19
C GLY A 71 0.20 -11.41 24.34
N GLU A 72 0.93 -11.36 25.45
CA GLU A 72 0.61 -10.48 26.58
C GLU A 72 0.74 -9.01 26.19
N THR A 73 1.75 -8.69 25.39
CA THR A 73 2.06 -7.32 24.98
C THR A 73 1.02 -6.76 24.01
N VAL A 74 0.49 -7.59 23.09
CA VAL A 74 -0.47 -7.13 22.07
C VAL A 74 -1.92 -7.14 22.54
N LYS A 75 -2.24 -7.86 23.62
CA LYS A 75 -3.61 -8.03 24.12
C LYS A 75 -4.38 -6.71 24.28
N PRO A 76 -3.82 -5.64 24.89
CA PRO A 76 -4.55 -4.37 25.03
C PRO A 76 -4.99 -3.78 23.69
N PHE A 77 -4.22 -4.00 22.61
CA PHE A 77 -4.54 -3.54 21.27
C PHE A 77 -5.61 -4.38 20.61
N LEU A 78 -5.54 -5.71 20.73
CA LEU A 78 -6.58 -6.60 20.21
C LEU A 78 -7.94 -6.31 20.87
N ASP A 79 -7.94 -6.11 22.19
CA ASP A 79 -9.14 -5.75 22.95
C ASP A 79 -9.70 -4.39 22.52
N ALA A 80 -8.83 -3.41 22.25
CA ALA A 80 -9.22 -2.10 21.74
C ALA A 80 -9.80 -2.17 20.32
N CYS A 81 -9.21 -2.96 19.42
CA CYS A 81 -9.72 -3.18 18.07
C CYS A 81 -11.10 -3.82 18.10
N ASN A 82 -11.25 -4.91 18.87
CA ASN A 82 -12.53 -5.61 19.02
C ASN A 82 -13.63 -4.68 19.56
N SER A 83 -13.32 -3.90 20.61
CA SER A 83 -14.27 -2.95 21.22
C SER A 83 -14.70 -1.82 20.29
N ASN A 84 -13.90 -1.49 19.26
CA ASN A 84 -14.22 -0.45 18.28
C ASN A 84 -14.69 -1.04 16.93
N GLY A 85 -14.82 -2.37 16.80
CA GLY A 85 -15.21 -3.02 15.55
C GLY A 85 -14.18 -2.89 14.43
N ILE A 86 -12.89 -2.79 14.77
CA ILE A 86 -11.77 -2.80 13.83
C ILE A 86 -11.26 -4.23 13.68
N GLN A 87 -11.11 -4.67 12.43
CA GLN A 87 -10.60 -6.00 12.10
C GLN A 87 -9.07 -5.98 11.98
N VAL A 88 -8.40 -6.88 12.68
CA VAL A 88 -6.96 -7.10 12.53
C VAL A 88 -6.76 -8.21 11.51
N LYS A 89 -6.46 -7.84 10.26
CA LYS A 89 -6.44 -8.77 9.11
C LYS A 89 -5.04 -9.32 8.79
N GLY A 90 -4.00 -8.61 9.18
CA GLY A 90 -2.62 -8.96 8.90
C GLY A 90 -1.69 -8.38 9.95
N ALA A 91 -0.45 -8.86 9.96
CA ALA A 91 0.58 -8.44 10.89
C ALA A 91 1.90 -8.13 10.16
N MET A 92 2.81 -7.44 10.85
CA MET A 92 4.17 -7.21 10.40
C MET A 92 5.16 -7.51 11.52
N ALA A 93 6.14 -8.38 11.27
CA ALA A 93 7.19 -8.73 12.20
C ALA A 93 8.12 -7.52 12.48
N PRO A 94 8.81 -7.50 13.63
CA PRO A 94 9.76 -6.42 13.94
C PRO A 94 10.88 -6.31 12.91
N VAL A 95 11.35 -5.08 12.69
CA VAL A 95 12.44 -4.76 11.76
C VAL A 95 13.70 -4.43 12.56
N ILE A 96 14.81 -5.07 12.21
CA ILE A 96 16.14 -4.68 12.70
C ILE A 96 16.62 -3.47 11.88
N PRO A 97 17.19 -2.41 12.49
CA PRO A 97 17.75 -1.29 11.73
C PRO A 97 18.87 -1.70 10.76
N LEU A 98 18.90 -1.06 9.59
CA LEU A 98 19.93 -1.26 8.55
C LEU A 98 21.37 -0.96 9.04
N ASP A 99 21.53 -0.08 10.03
CA ASP A 99 22.82 0.40 10.55
C ASP A 99 23.58 -0.60 11.46
N ARG A 100 23.11 -1.86 11.53
CA ARG A 100 23.66 -2.88 12.43
C ARG A 100 24.66 -3.77 11.71
N SER A 101 25.81 -3.98 12.33
CA SER A 101 26.85 -4.92 11.88
C SER A 101 26.99 -6.17 12.76
N ASN A 102 26.19 -6.30 13.83
CA ASN A 102 26.29 -7.43 14.77
C ASN A 102 25.47 -8.63 14.27
N PRO A 103 26.11 -9.76 13.90
CA PRO A 103 25.41 -10.93 13.37
C PRO A 103 24.35 -11.52 14.31
N LEU A 104 24.47 -11.31 15.64
CA LEU A 104 23.48 -11.74 16.64
C LEU A 104 22.09 -11.11 16.41
N MET A 105 22.01 -10.02 15.65
CA MET A 105 20.71 -9.40 15.33
C MET A 105 19.83 -10.32 14.49
N ASN A 106 20.41 -11.15 13.62
CA ASN A 106 19.64 -12.13 12.85
C ASN A 106 19.02 -13.19 13.77
N ASP A 107 19.69 -13.58 14.86
CA ASP A 107 19.15 -14.55 15.81
C ASP A 107 17.92 -13.98 16.52
N TYR A 108 17.98 -12.70 16.94
CA TYR A 108 16.81 -12.01 17.49
C TYR A 108 15.68 -11.92 16.45
N GLN A 109 15.97 -11.52 15.21
CA GLN A 109 14.96 -11.42 14.16
C GLN A 109 14.31 -12.78 13.89
N ARG A 110 15.08 -13.87 13.80
CA ARG A 110 14.54 -15.23 13.60
C ARG A 110 13.53 -15.60 14.68
N VAL A 111 13.90 -15.43 15.95
CA VAL A 111 13.04 -15.81 17.08
C VAL A 111 11.82 -14.89 17.18
N LEU A 112 12.02 -13.58 17.05
CA LEU A 112 10.93 -12.60 17.11
C LEU A 112 9.94 -12.80 15.96
N SER A 113 10.40 -13.01 14.72
CA SER A 113 9.53 -13.29 13.58
C SER A 113 8.72 -14.56 13.79
N ALA A 114 9.32 -15.64 14.31
CA ALA A 114 8.60 -16.88 14.61
C ALA A 114 7.52 -16.69 15.69
N SER A 115 7.81 -15.93 16.75
CA SER A 115 6.81 -15.59 17.77
C SER A 115 5.71 -14.67 17.24
N SER A 116 6.06 -13.68 16.42
CA SER A 116 5.12 -12.79 15.74
C SER A 116 4.18 -13.54 14.82
N VAL A 117 4.67 -14.49 14.03
CA VAL A 117 3.85 -15.34 13.14
C VAL A 117 2.84 -16.16 13.95
N ARG A 118 3.27 -16.81 15.04
CA ARG A 118 2.36 -17.55 15.93
C ARG A 118 1.30 -16.65 16.52
N CYS A 119 1.70 -15.50 17.05
CA CYS A 119 0.78 -14.53 17.63
C CYS A 119 -0.22 -13.98 16.61
N ALA A 120 0.22 -13.71 15.37
CA ALA A 120 -0.65 -13.25 14.29
C ALA A 120 -1.70 -14.31 13.92
N MET A 121 -1.29 -15.58 13.79
CA MET A 121 -2.17 -16.72 13.54
C MET A 121 -3.23 -16.90 14.64
N GLU A 122 -2.82 -16.81 15.91
CA GLU A 122 -3.71 -16.88 17.07
C GLU A 122 -4.67 -15.68 17.15
N SER A 123 -4.23 -14.52 16.69
CA SER A 123 -5.03 -13.29 16.61
C SER A 123 -6.01 -13.28 15.44
N GLY A 124 -6.03 -14.33 14.60
CA GLY A 124 -6.92 -14.44 13.45
C GLY A 124 -6.49 -13.63 12.22
N CYS A 125 -5.23 -13.18 12.17
CA CYS A 125 -4.67 -12.59 10.96
C CYS A 125 -4.63 -13.63 9.83
N LYS A 126 -4.66 -13.17 8.58
CA LYS A 126 -4.54 -14.01 7.38
C LYS A 126 -3.11 -14.10 6.85
N TRP A 127 -2.26 -13.18 7.26
CA TRP A 127 -0.88 -13.12 6.82
C TRP A 127 0.01 -12.34 7.81
N CYS A 128 1.32 -12.57 7.72
CA CYS A 128 2.33 -11.79 8.42
C CYS A 128 3.44 -11.39 7.44
N ILE A 129 3.76 -10.10 7.39
CA ILE A 129 4.91 -9.57 6.65
C ILE A 129 6.16 -9.86 7.46
N VAL A 130 7.11 -10.55 6.85
CA VAL A 130 8.38 -10.94 7.46
C VAL A 130 9.52 -10.46 6.56
N PRO A 131 10.19 -9.35 6.89
CA PRO A 131 11.36 -8.87 6.16
C PRO A 131 12.50 -9.89 6.18
N PRO A 132 13.34 -9.94 5.13
CA PRO A 132 14.48 -10.83 5.08
C PRO A 132 15.54 -10.45 6.12
N LEU A 133 16.41 -11.40 6.42
CA LEU A 133 17.63 -11.21 7.19
C LEU A 133 18.69 -10.58 6.30
N PHE A 134 19.41 -9.60 6.82
CA PHE A 134 20.46 -8.90 6.07
C PHE A 134 21.74 -8.63 6.88
N VAL A 135 21.67 -8.61 8.22
CA VAL A 135 22.79 -8.16 9.05
C VAL A 135 23.96 -9.14 8.99
N GLY A 136 25.12 -8.69 8.49
CA GLY A 136 26.34 -9.48 8.45
C GLY A 136 26.29 -10.71 7.53
N ILE A 137 25.33 -10.76 6.61
CA ILE A 137 25.22 -11.83 5.61
C ILE A 137 25.99 -11.39 4.35
N PRO A 138 26.96 -12.17 3.86
CA PRO A 138 27.61 -11.90 2.59
C PRO A 138 26.61 -11.97 1.43
N LEU A 139 26.75 -11.06 0.47
CA LEU A 139 25.90 -10.95 -0.73
C LEU A 139 25.64 -12.29 -1.41
N GLU A 140 26.68 -13.09 -1.60
CA GLU A 140 26.62 -14.39 -2.27
C GLU A 140 25.89 -15.48 -1.46
N LYS A 141 25.60 -15.22 -0.18
CA LYS A 141 24.87 -16.14 0.72
C LYS A 141 23.47 -15.66 1.07
N GLU A 142 23.06 -14.48 0.61
CA GLU A 142 21.79 -13.87 1.01
C GLU A 142 20.59 -14.76 0.69
N LYS A 143 20.57 -15.35 -0.52
CA LYS A 143 19.54 -16.30 -0.93
C LYS A 143 19.52 -17.52 -0.01
N ASP A 144 20.61 -18.24 0.10
CA ASP A 144 20.68 -19.50 0.87
C ASP A 144 20.22 -19.30 2.33
N VAL A 145 20.73 -18.26 2.99
CA VAL A 145 20.42 -17.96 4.39
C VAL A 145 18.96 -17.55 4.59
N ASN A 146 18.39 -16.79 3.64
CA ASN A 146 17.00 -16.36 3.73
C ASN A 146 16.01 -17.44 3.33
N ILE A 147 16.31 -18.25 2.32
CA ILE A 147 15.48 -19.39 1.97
C ILE A 147 15.39 -20.36 3.16
N GLU A 148 16.51 -20.66 3.84
CA GLU A 148 16.50 -21.46 5.06
C GLU A 148 15.67 -20.80 6.18
N PHE A 149 15.81 -19.47 6.35
CA PHE A 149 15.00 -18.71 7.30
C PHE A 149 13.50 -18.83 7.02
N TYR A 150 13.06 -18.62 5.78
CA TYR A 150 11.64 -18.69 5.43
C TYR A 150 11.12 -20.14 5.49
N ARG A 151 11.93 -21.14 5.10
CA ARG A 151 11.62 -22.57 5.27
C ARG A 151 11.35 -22.93 6.73
N SER A 152 11.99 -22.26 7.68
CA SER A 152 11.76 -22.50 9.11
C SER A 152 10.33 -22.21 9.58
N PHE A 153 9.53 -21.45 8.81
CA PHE A 153 8.11 -21.23 9.09
C PHE A 153 7.22 -22.39 8.63
N ILE A 154 7.65 -23.23 7.69
CA ILE A 154 6.81 -24.31 7.14
C ILE A 154 6.29 -25.26 8.22
N PRO A 155 7.10 -25.75 9.18
CA PRO A 155 6.59 -26.57 10.28
C PRO A 155 5.53 -25.86 11.14
N ILE A 156 5.70 -24.55 11.38
CA ILE A 156 4.76 -23.73 12.15
C ILE A 156 3.42 -23.60 11.40
N LEU A 157 3.48 -23.34 10.09
CA LEU A 157 2.30 -23.21 9.23
C LEU A 157 1.57 -24.54 9.05
N LYS A 158 2.32 -25.65 8.97
CA LYS A 158 1.76 -27.00 8.93
C LYS A 158 0.96 -27.31 10.19
N GLU A 159 1.57 -27.10 11.37
CA GLU A 159 0.90 -27.31 12.66
C GLU A 159 -0.38 -26.47 12.77
N TYR A 160 -0.33 -25.21 12.32
CA TYR A 160 -1.51 -24.34 12.31
C TYR A 160 -2.59 -24.85 11.36
N SER A 161 -2.22 -25.28 10.16
CA SER A 161 -3.16 -25.80 9.15
C SER A 161 -3.83 -27.11 9.60
N GLU A 162 -3.11 -27.98 10.31
CA GLU A 162 -3.66 -29.19 10.93
C GLU A 162 -4.66 -28.87 12.06
N LYS A 163 -4.36 -27.85 12.88
CA LYS A 163 -5.25 -27.40 13.97
C LYS A 163 -6.47 -26.61 13.47
N HIS A 164 -6.34 -25.94 12.33
CA HIS A 164 -7.35 -25.03 11.78
C HIS A 164 -7.51 -25.24 10.27
N PRO A 165 -8.12 -26.35 9.82
CA PRO A 165 -8.18 -26.73 8.40
C PRO A 165 -8.92 -25.69 7.54
N ASP A 166 -9.88 -24.96 8.11
CA ASP A 166 -10.65 -23.92 7.41
C ASP A 166 -9.95 -22.56 7.37
N LYS A 167 -8.74 -22.45 7.94
CA LYS A 167 -7.98 -21.20 7.99
C LYS A 167 -6.70 -21.31 7.18
N GLU A 168 -6.49 -20.30 6.34
CA GLU A 168 -5.26 -20.13 5.59
C GLU A 168 -4.43 -19.01 6.20
N PHE A 169 -3.11 -19.19 6.19
CA PHE A 169 -2.17 -18.18 6.64
C PHE A 169 -0.99 -18.11 5.69
N LYS A 170 -0.60 -16.90 5.28
CA LYS A 170 0.57 -16.66 4.43
C LYS A 170 1.68 -15.89 5.13
N ILE A 171 2.93 -16.22 4.81
CA ILE A 171 4.09 -15.39 5.13
C ILE A 171 4.38 -14.52 3.91
N LEU A 172 4.44 -13.20 4.12
CA LEU A 172 4.71 -12.25 3.03
C LEU A 172 6.17 -11.78 3.10
N LEU A 173 6.92 -12.09 2.07
CA LEU A 173 8.26 -11.54 1.81
C LEU A 173 8.11 -10.07 1.40
N GLN A 174 9.09 -9.22 1.68
CA GLN A 174 9.01 -7.78 1.40
C GLN A 174 10.30 -7.29 0.73
N ASN A 175 10.18 -6.52 -0.36
CA ASN A 175 11.32 -5.83 -0.98
C ASN A 175 11.99 -4.91 0.03
N GLN A 176 13.33 -4.86 0.07
CA GLN A 176 14.10 -4.04 1.01
C GLN A 176 15.06 -3.09 0.31
N CYS A 177 15.38 -1.98 0.98
CA CYS A 177 16.54 -1.15 0.66
C CYS A 177 17.81 -1.68 1.36
N ARG A 178 18.99 -1.26 0.89
CA ARG A 178 20.27 -1.48 1.55
C ARG A 178 21.07 -0.19 1.64
N ASP A 179 21.75 0.02 2.77
CA ASP A 179 22.75 1.07 2.91
C ASP A 179 24.05 0.69 2.16
N HIS A 180 24.46 1.56 1.24
CA HIS A 180 25.75 1.52 0.59
C HIS A 180 26.47 2.85 0.82
N SER A 181 27.32 2.90 1.85
CA SER A 181 28.11 4.09 2.22
C SER A 181 27.24 5.32 2.57
N GLY A 182 26.13 5.11 3.27
CA GLY A 182 25.19 6.17 3.67
C GLY A 182 24.16 6.54 2.60
N HIS A 183 24.13 5.82 1.47
CA HIS A 183 23.11 5.96 0.44
C HIS A 183 22.29 4.69 0.34
N LEU A 184 20.97 4.82 0.33
CA LEU A 184 20.09 3.68 0.14
C LEU A 184 20.02 3.29 -1.34
N VAL A 185 20.22 2.00 -1.60
CA VAL A 185 20.15 1.37 -2.92
C VAL A 185 19.27 0.11 -2.86
N ARG A 186 19.04 -0.54 -4.01
CA ARG A 186 18.33 -1.81 -4.12
C ARG A 186 18.94 -2.87 -3.18
N GLY A 187 18.10 -3.40 -2.30
CA GLY A 187 18.45 -4.49 -1.38
C GLY A 187 17.79 -5.81 -1.77
N ILE A 188 17.79 -6.75 -0.82
CA ILE A 188 17.20 -8.08 -0.98
C ILE A 188 15.74 -7.97 -1.45
N LEU A 189 15.37 -8.78 -2.45
CA LEU A 189 14.03 -8.82 -3.03
C LEU A 189 13.55 -7.50 -3.68
N SER A 190 14.45 -6.56 -3.96
CA SER A 190 14.13 -5.40 -4.81
C SER A 190 14.00 -5.79 -6.28
N ASP A 191 14.72 -6.81 -6.73
CA ASP A 191 14.60 -7.36 -8.07
C ASP A 191 13.36 -8.28 -8.15
N ALA A 192 12.52 -8.05 -9.16
CA ALA A 192 11.24 -8.76 -9.28
C ALA A 192 11.43 -10.22 -9.70
N ASP A 193 12.40 -10.51 -10.57
CA ASP A 193 12.69 -11.87 -11.01
C ASP A 193 13.30 -12.68 -9.86
N GLU A 194 14.22 -12.08 -9.08
CA GLU A 194 14.75 -12.68 -7.85
C GLU A 194 13.63 -12.99 -6.85
N ALA A 195 12.71 -12.05 -6.62
CA ALA A 195 11.59 -12.26 -5.71
C ALA A 195 10.68 -13.42 -6.15
N VAL A 196 10.37 -13.49 -7.46
CA VAL A 196 9.59 -14.60 -8.03
C VAL A 196 10.32 -15.92 -7.91
N GLU A 197 11.64 -15.95 -8.12
CA GLU A 197 12.46 -17.15 -7.95
C GLU A 197 12.37 -17.70 -6.51
N TRP A 198 12.55 -16.83 -5.51
CA TRP A 198 12.47 -17.23 -4.10
C TRP A 198 11.07 -17.73 -3.72
N LEU A 199 10.02 -17.04 -4.18
CA LEU A 199 8.64 -17.43 -3.91
C LEU A 199 8.28 -18.77 -4.55
N ASN A 200 8.76 -19.04 -5.77
CA ASN A 200 8.56 -20.32 -6.42
C ASN A 200 9.20 -21.47 -5.63
N GLU A 201 10.46 -21.29 -5.23
CA GLU A 201 11.21 -22.28 -4.45
C GLU A 201 10.52 -22.57 -3.10
N LEU A 202 10.16 -21.52 -2.36
CA LEU A 202 9.49 -21.65 -1.06
C LEU A 202 8.08 -22.25 -1.18
N ASN A 203 7.32 -21.87 -2.21
CA ASN A 203 5.98 -22.43 -2.41
C ASN A 203 6.01 -23.86 -2.95
N GLU A 204 7.06 -24.29 -3.66
CA GLU A 204 7.25 -25.71 -3.99
C GLU A 204 7.39 -26.55 -2.71
N ASP A 205 8.24 -26.13 -1.78
CA ASP A 205 8.40 -26.79 -0.48
C ASP A 205 7.09 -26.77 0.33
N SER A 206 6.40 -25.63 0.35
CA SER A 206 5.11 -25.49 1.04
C SER A 206 4.04 -26.43 0.45
N ARG A 207 3.92 -26.52 -0.88
CA ARG A 207 2.97 -27.44 -1.52
C ARG A 207 3.27 -28.90 -1.19
N ASN A 208 4.55 -29.27 -1.13
CA ASN A 208 4.96 -30.63 -0.78
C ASN A 208 4.62 -31.02 0.67
N ILE A 209 4.58 -30.06 1.60
CA ILE A 209 4.42 -30.33 3.04
C ILE A 209 3.00 -30.00 3.55
N ILE A 210 2.41 -28.92 3.06
CA ILE A 210 1.13 -28.34 3.51
C ILE A 210 0.02 -28.53 2.46
N GLY A 211 0.38 -28.76 1.18
CA GLY A 211 -0.59 -28.96 0.09
C GLY A 211 -1.05 -27.68 -0.60
N ARG A 212 -0.47 -26.51 -0.28
CA ARG A 212 -0.81 -25.21 -0.87
C ARG A 212 0.36 -24.23 -0.80
N ASP A 213 0.23 -23.12 -1.51
CA ASP A 213 1.14 -21.98 -1.41
C ASP A 213 0.93 -21.28 -0.06
N ALA A 214 2.01 -21.07 0.67
CA ALA A 214 1.99 -20.39 1.98
C ALA A 214 2.89 -19.16 2.03
N PHE A 215 3.56 -18.82 0.92
CA PHE A 215 4.40 -17.64 0.78
C PHE A 215 3.85 -16.71 -0.30
N GLY A 216 3.89 -15.42 -0.01
CA GLY A 216 3.44 -14.35 -0.89
C GLY A 216 4.36 -13.15 -0.80
N PHE A 217 4.00 -12.07 -1.48
CA PHE A 217 4.79 -10.84 -1.52
C PHE A 217 4.02 -9.64 -0.97
N CYS A 218 4.70 -8.84 -0.15
CA CYS A 218 4.28 -7.52 0.26
C CYS A 218 5.15 -6.48 -0.44
N LEU A 219 4.55 -5.74 -1.36
CA LEU A 219 5.25 -4.68 -2.09
C LEU A 219 5.23 -3.38 -1.29
N ASN A 220 6.39 -2.92 -0.82
CA ASN A 220 6.57 -1.64 -0.13
C ASN A 220 6.93 -0.54 -1.14
N ILE A 221 6.00 0.38 -1.36
CA ILE A 221 6.15 1.50 -2.30
C ILE A 221 7.22 2.50 -1.83
N GLY A 222 7.41 2.68 -0.52
CA GLY A 222 8.47 3.53 0.00
C GLY A 222 9.85 3.04 -0.44
N HIS A 223 10.10 1.74 -0.32
CA HIS A 223 11.36 1.15 -0.76
C HIS A 223 11.57 1.22 -2.28
N VAL A 224 10.50 1.03 -3.06
CA VAL A 224 10.54 1.22 -4.53
C VAL A 224 10.99 2.63 -4.88
N ASN A 225 10.45 3.66 -4.18
CA ASN A 225 10.79 5.05 -4.45
C ASN A 225 12.26 5.35 -4.14
N VAL A 226 12.74 4.94 -2.96
CA VAL A 226 14.16 5.07 -2.56
C VAL A 226 15.07 4.38 -3.58
N CYS A 227 14.66 3.23 -4.10
CA CYS A 227 15.43 2.47 -5.08
C CYS A 227 15.29 2.97 -6.53
N GLY A 228 14.51 4.05 -6.76
CA GLY A 228 14.27 4.62 -8.09
C GLY A 228 13.68 3.62 -9.09
N GLN A 229 12.84 2.70 -8.63
CA GLN A 229 12.28 1.62 -9.46
C GLN A 229 11.02 2.06 -10.19
N ASP A 230 10.82 1.58 -11.42
CA ASP A 230 9.59 1.79 -12.19
C ASP A 230 8.58 0.68 -11.91
N LEU A 231 7.45 1.05 -11.31
CA LEU A 231 6.40 0.08 -10.99
C LEU A 231 5.69 -0.49 -12.22
N ASP A 232 5.62 0.26 -13.32
CA ASP A 232 5.06 -0.23 -14.58
C ASP A 232 5.88 -1.42 -15.14
N GLU A 233 7.16 -1.55 -14.72
CA GLU A 233 8.08 -2.65 -15.09
C GLU A 233 8.07 -3.81 -14.09
N ILE A 234 8.05 -3.55 -12.77
CA ILE A 234 8.15 -4.62 -11.77
C ILE A 234 6.80 -5.29 -11.46
N THR A 235 5.68 -4.56 -11.51
CA THR A 235 4.38 -5.16 -11.16
C THR A 235 3.94 -6.26 -12.10
N PRO A 236 4.17 -6.23 -13.44
CA PRO A 236 3.82 -7.35 -14.31
C PRO A 236 4.59 -8.63 -14.02
N VAL A 237 5.83 -8.52 -13.53
CA VAL A 237 6.68 -9.68 -13.17
C VAL A 237 6.20 -10.30 -11.86
N LEU A 238 5.99 -9.48 -10.82
CA LEU A 238 5.46 -9.95 -9.54
C LEU A 238 4.00 -10.44 -9.66
N GLY A 239 3.17 -9.75 -10.45
CA GLY A 239 1.80 -10.15 -10.79
C GLY A 239 0.98 -10.64 -9.59
N ASN A 240 0.50 -11.88 -9.69
CA ASN A 240 -0.36 -12.51 -8.69
C ASN A 240 0.36 -12.90 -7.39
N TYR A 241 1.69 -12.77 -7.32
CA TYR A 241 2.43 -12.98 -6.07
C TYR A 241 2.24 -11.84 -5.07
N ILE A 242 1.79 -10.66 -5.52
CA ILE A 242 1.53 -9.52 -4.63
C ILE A 242 0.25 -9.80 -3.83
N ASP A 243 0.42 -10.17 -2.56
CA ASP A 243 -0.67 -10.41 -1.62
C ASP A 243 -1.01 -9.15 -0.79
N ALA A 244 -0.08 -8.21 -0.64
CA ALA A 244 -0.30 -6.94 0.06
C ALA A 244 0.56 -5.80 -0.52
N VAL A 245 0.10 -4.56 -0.41
CA VAL A 245 0.87 -3.37 -0.79
C VAL A 245 0.94 -2.39 0.39
N ILE A 246 2.14 -1.95 0.76
CA ILE A 246 2.32 -0.83 1.70
C ILE A 246 2.44 0.46 0.90
N LEU A 247 1.48 1.37 1.09
CA LEU A 247 1.50 2.73 0.58
C LEU A 247 2.07 3.67 1.63
N THR A 248 3.20 4.27 1.30
CA THR A 248 3.87 5.33 2.06
C THR A 248 4.68 6.19 1.11
N ASP A 249 4.99 7.41 1.48
CA ASP A 249 5.80 8.36 0.72
C ASP A 249 7.19 8.53 1.35
N ASN A 250 8.15 8.99 0.57
CA ASN A 250 9.44 9.49 1.07
C ASN A 250 10.11 10.39 0.04
N ASN A 251 11.24 10.97 0.43
CA ASN A 251 12.02 11.90 -0.40
C ASN A 251 12.96 11.19 -1.40
N GLY A 252 12.83 9.88 -1.59
CA GLY A 252 13.70 9.07 -2.45
C GLY A 252 15.13 8.85 -1.95
N ASN A 253 15.48 9.34 -0.74
CA ASN A 253 16.82 9.24 -0.17
C ASN A 253 16.83 8.50 1.17
N GLU A 254 15.82 8.76 2.01
CA GLU A 254 15.68 8.18 3.33
C GLU A 254 14.50 7.18 3.34
N ASP A 255 14.66 6.12 4.13
CA ASP A 255 13.57 5.18 4.42
C ASP A 255 12.67 5.76 5.53
N CYS A 256 11.88 6.76 5.15
CA CYS A 256 10.86 7.35 6.01
C CYS A 256 9.45 6.93 5.57
N GLU A 257 8.53 6.89 6.53
CA GLU A 257 7.13 6.53 6.32
C GLU A 257 6.25 7.79 6.37
N MET A 258 6.24 8.53 5.26
CA MET A 258 5.48 9.77 5.13
C MET A 258 4.09 9.51 4.55
N LEU A 259 3.16 10.44 4.82
CA LEU A 259 1.83 10.40 4.22
C LEU A 259 1.95 10.46 2.69
N PRO A 260 1.31 9.55 1.93
CA PRO A 260 1.22 9.65 0.48
C PRO A 260 0.86 11.05 -0.03
N PHE A 261 1.61 11.53 -1.03
CA PHE A 261 1.54 12.88 -1.63
C PHE A 261 2.15 14.02 -0.81
N SER A 262 2.88 13.73 0.27
CA SER A 262 3.47 14.78 1.13
C SER A 262 4.93 15.10 0.83
N CYS A 263 5.67 14.19 0.19
CA CYS A 263 7.04 14.46 -0.26
C CYS A 263 7.02 15.09 -1.65
N ALA A 264 6.86 16.41 -1.69
CA ALA A 264 6.81 17.17 -2.94
C ALA A 264 7.44 18.57 -2.81
N SER A 265 8.01 19.05 -3.92
CA SER A 265 8.56 20.41 -4.04
C SER A 265 8.00 21.13 -5.27
N ARG A 266 7.79 22.45 -5.21
CA ARG A 266 7.52 23.22 -6.44
C ARG A 266 8.82 23.29 -7.23
N GLY A 267 8.88 22.60 -8.36
CA GLY A 267 10.06 22.62 -9.23
C GLY A 267 10.37 24.03 -9.75
N ILE A 268 11.53 24.19 -10.39
CA ILE A 268 12.05 25.48 -10.90
C ILE A 268 11.06 26.18 -11.88
N GLY A 269 10.13 25.42 -12.48
CA GLY A 269 9.11 25.92 -13.41
C GLY A 269 7.78 26.40 -12.80
N GLY A 270 7.60 26.37 -11.47
CA GLY A 270 6.50 27.06 -10.78
C GLY A 270 5.07 26.51 -10.93
N ASP A 271 4.76 25.80 -12.01
CA ASP A 271 3.36 25.47 -12.36
C ASP A 271 2.84 24.18 -11.73
N LEU A 272 3.71 23.24 -11.32
CA LEU A 272 3.33 21.95 -10.70
C LEU A 272 4.31 21.52 -9.60
N ALA A 273 3.79 20.87 -8.54
CA ALA A 273 4.59 20.30 -7.47
C ALA A 273 5.16 18.95 -7.90
N ASN A 274 6.49 18.83 -7.99
CA ASN A 274 7.23 17.58 -8.18
C ASN A 274 7.14 16.74 -6.91
N ALA A 275 6.19 15.80 -6.85
CA ALA A 275 6.27 14.68 -5.91
C ALA A 275 7.50 13.81 -6.21
N ASP A 276 8.17 13.36 -5.16
CA ASP A 276 9.35 12.50 -5.27
C ASP A 276 8.95 11.07 -5.70
N THR A 277 7.88 10.53 -5.09
CA THR A 277 7.29 9.25 -5.49
C THR A 277 6.55 9.34 -6.83
N ASP A 278 6.85 8.42 -7.77
CA ASP A 278 6.10 8.26 -9.02
C ASP A 278 4.75 7.55 -8.80
N TRP A 279 3.82 8.27 -8.18
CA TRP A 279 2.46 7.78 -7.90
C TRP A 279 1.69 7.36 -9.16
N ARG A 280 2.04 7.92 -10.34
CA ARG A 280 1.46 7.49 -11.62
C ARG A 280 1.87 6.06 -11.93
N SER A 281 3.16 5.75 -11.85
CA SER A 281 3.66 4.40 -12.07
C SER A 281 3.08 3.42 -11.03
N VAL A 282 2.94 3.83 -9.76
CA VAL A 282 2.27 3.02 -8.71
C VAL A 282 0.85 2.62 -9.12
N ILE A 283 0.02 3.62 -9.44
CA ILE A 283 -1.40 3.37 -9.73
C ILE A 283 -1.55 2.56 -11.02
N ARG A 284 -0.80 2.90 -12.07
CA ARG A 284 -0.89 2.21 -13.37
C ARG A 284 -0.36 0.78 -13.27
N GLY A 285 0.78 0.57 -12.61
CA GLY A 285 1.37 -0.74 -12.39
C GLY A 285 0.43 -1.69 -11.66
N LEU A 286 -0.17 -1.26 -10.55
CA LEU A 286 -1.12 -2.08 -9.77
C LEU A 286 -2.44 -2.30 -10.52
N ARG A 287 -2.96 -1.28 -11.20
CA ARG A 287 -4.20 -1.40 -12.00
C ARG A 287 -4.02 -2.38 -13.17
N LYS A 288 -2.87 -2.34 -13.85
CA LYS A 288 -2.53 -3.21 -14.99
C LYS A 288 -2.61 -4.70 -14.65
N ILE A 289 -2.19 -5.06 -13.43
CA ILE A 289 -2.28 -6.44 -12.92
C ILE A 289 -3.62 -6.73 -12.23
N LYS A 290 -4.57 -5.78 -12.25
CA LYS A 290 -5.88 -5.86 -11.61
C LYS A 290 -5.79 -6.19 -10.11
N TYR A 291 -4.80 -5.62 -9.44
CA TYR A 291 -4.60 -5.85 -8.02
C TYR A 291 -5.87 -5.55 -7.22
N ASP A 292 -6.31 -6.49 -6.38
CA ASP A 292 -7.52 -6.40 -5.56
C ASP A 292 -7.27 -6.70 -4.07
N GLY A 293 -6.03 -7.03 -3.71
CA GLY A 293 -5.58 -7.32 -2.36
C GLY A 293 -5.57 -6.11 -1.41
N PRO A 294 -5.24 -6.33 -0.12
CA PRO A 294 -5.21 -5.28 0.88
C PRO A 294 -4.12 -4.22 0.63
N VAL A 295 -4.54 -2.96 0.74
CA VAL A 295 -3.64 -1.80 0.79
C VAL A 295 -3.41 -1.41 2.26
N ILE A 296 -2.17 -1.46 2.68
CA ILE A 296 -1.70 -1.05 4.01
C ILE A 296 -1.21 0.39 3.90
N PHE A 297 -1.83 1.30 4.63
CA PHE A 297 -1.51 2.71 4.58
C PHE A 297 -0.63 3.08 5.78
N SER A 298 0.63 3.44 5.53
CA SER A 298 1.58 3.84 6.59
C SER A 298 2.01 5.30 6.48
N MET A 299 2.14 5.94 7.65
CA MET A 299 2.48 7.35 7.81
C MET A 299 3.14 7.64 9.18
N SER A 300 3.88 6.69 9.75
CA SER A 300 4.35 6.78 11.14
C SER A 300 5.21 8.03 11.40
N ASP A 301 6.06 8.43 10.45
CA ASP A 301 6.92 9.60 10.60
C ASP A 301 6.13 10.91 10.47
N THR A 302 5.10 10.92 9.62
CA THR A 302 4.15 12.05 9.59
C THR A 302 3.41 12.18 10.91
N LEU A 303 2.97 11.09 11.54
CA LEU A 303 2.34 11.16 12.87
C LEU A 303 3.33 11.69 13.92
N ALA A 304 4.56 11.19 13.92
CA ALA A 304 5.60 11.59 14.86
C ALA A 304 5.99 13.07 14.75
N ALA A 305 5.87 13.67 13.56
CA ALA A 305 6.16 15.08 13.32
C ALA A 305 5.09 16.04 13.90
N PHE A 306 3.89 15.55 14.22
CA PHE A 306 2.78 16.37 14.68
C PHE A 306 2.41 16.12 16.15
N PRO A 307 1.97 17.17 16.88
CA PRO A 307 1.40 17.01 18.23
C PRO A 307 0.21 16.04 18.25
N VAL A 308 0.13 15.21 19.30
CA VAL A 308 -0.87 14.13 19.45
C VAL A 308 -2.33 14.61 19.32
N PHE A 309 -2.64 15.85 19.74
CA PHE A 309 -4.01 16.38 19.62
C PHE A 309 -4.47 16.64 18.17
N ILE A 310 -3.54 16.66 17.20
CA ILE A 310 -3.81 16.82 15.76
C ILE A 310 -3.99 15.46 15.07
N TRP A 311 -3.57 14.37 15.71
CA TRP A 311 -3.62 13.02 15.11
C TRP A 311 -5.01 12.61 14.60
N PRO A 312 -6.14 12.90 15.29
CA PRO A 312 -7.45 12.52 14.76
C PRO A 312 -7.75 13.12 13.38
N GLN A 313 -7.35 14.37 13.14
CA GLN A 313 -7.51 15.04 11.84
C GLN A 313 -6.55 14.48 10.79
N LEU A 314 -5.32 14.15 11.19
CA LEU A 314 -4.35 13.51 10.29
C LEU A 314 -4.82 12.12 9.85
N ILE A 315 -5.35 11.32 10.77
CA ILE A 315 -5.89 9.98 10.47
C ILE A 315 -7.14 10.10 9.58
N ALA A 316 -8.01 11.10 9.82
CA ALA A 316 -9.14 11.37 8.93
C ALA A 316 -8.68 11.77 7.52
N PHE A 317 -7.63 12.58 7.40
CA PHE A 317 -7.06 12.94 6.11
C PHE A 317 -6.41 11.74 5.41
N ALA A 318 -5.69 10.89 6.17
CA ALA A 318 -5.15 9.62 5.68
C ALA A 318 -6.24 8.71 5.10
N LYS A 319 -7.42 8.66 5.73
CA LYS A 319 -8.57 7.93 5.17
C LYS A 319 -8.97 8.48 3.80
N THR A 320 -9.13 9.79 3.67
CA THR A 320 -9.45 10.44 2.39
C THR A 320 -8.42 10.10 1.30
N VAL A 321 -7.13 10.16 1.64
CA VAL A 321 -6.06 9.81 0.71
C VAL A 321 -6.11 8.32 0.33
N SER A 322 -6.34 7.43 1.29
CA SER A 322 -6.47 5.99 1.02
C SER A 322 -7.69 5.65 0.15
N ASP A 323 -8.81 6.36 0.33
CA ASP A 323 -10.01 6.19 -0.50
C ASP A 323 -9.77 6.65 -1.93
N PHE A 324 -8.97 7.71 -2.13
CA PHE A 324 -8.52 8.11 -3.45
C PHE A 324 -7.71 6.99 -4.13
N PHE A 325 -6.79 6.33 -3.41
CA PHE A 325 -6.04 5.21 -3.98
C PHE A 325 -6.95 4.04 -4.35
N VAL A 326 -7.88 3.64 -3.47
CA VAL A 326 -8.84 2.58 -3.79
C VAL A 326 -9.66 2.95 -5.03
N TRP A 327 -10.19 4.16 -5.09
CA TRP A 327 -10.93 4.64 -6.25
C TRP A 327 -10.10 4.60 -7.54
N GLN A 328 -8.83 5.01 -7.47
CA GLN A 328 -7.91 4.94 -8.60
C GLN A 328 -7.60 3.50 -9.02
N LEU A 329 -7.29 2.61 -8.08
CA LEU A 329 -6.94 1.21 -8.39
C LEU A 329 -8.15 0.43 -8.94
N THR A 330 -9.35 0.79 -8.48
CA THR A 330 -10.61 0.13 -8.87
C THR A 330 -11.33 0.77 -10.07
N MET A 331 -10.71 1.78 -10.72
CA MET A 331 -11.34 2.55 -11.81
C MET A 331 -11.88 1.66 -12.93
N GLU A 332 -11.08 0.73 -13.45
CA GLU A 332 -11.51 -0.16 -14.53
C GLU A 332 -12.68 -1.05 -14.10
N GLN A 333 -12.65 -1.54 -12.86
CA GLN A 333 -13.74 -2.37 -12.32
C GLN A 333 -15.03 -1.55 -12.21
N THR A 334 -14.94 -0.27 -11.84
CA THR A 334 -16.08 0.65 -11.85
C THR A 334 -16.62 0.88 -13.25
N ILE A 335 -15.75 1.11 -14.24
CA ILE A 335 -16.17 1.24 -15.66
C ILE A 335 -16.89 -0.03 -16.13
N SER A 336 -16.35 -1.21 -15.80
CA SER A 336 -16.90 -2.50 -16.23
C SER A 336 -18.28 -2.86 -15.68
N LYS A 337 -18.79 -2.12 -14.69
CA LYS A 337 -20.14 -2.32 -14.12
C LYS A 337 -21.25 -1.83 -15.05
N TYR A 338 -20.90 -1.04 -16.07
CA TYR A 338 -21.86 -0.37 -16.93
C TYR A 338 -21.86 -0.99 -18.32
N SER A 339 -23.06 -1.22 -18.84
CA SER A 339 -23.25 -1.67 -20.22
C SER A 339 -22.90 -0.57 -21.24
N HIS A 340 -23.06 0.70 -20.84
CA HIS A 340 -22.76 1.87 -21.66
C HIS A 340 -22.01 2.92 -20.86
N VAL A 341 -21.15 3.69 -21.54
CA VAL A 341 -20.38 4.79 -20.92
C VAL A 341 -20.65 6.10 -21.66
N VAL A 342 -20.73 7.20 -20.92
CA VAL A 342 -20.68 8.57 -21.46
C VAL A 342 -19.63 9.36 -20.69
N LEU A 343 -18.85 10.18 -21.40
CA LEU A 343 -17.86 11.07 -20.77
C LEU A 343 -18.38 12.51 -20.70
N PHE A 344 -18.27 13.15 -19.55
CA PHE A 344 -18.57 14.58 -19.38
C PHE A 344 -17.27 15.40 -19.34
N GLY A 345 -17.01 16.15 -20.39
CA GLY A 345 -15.84 17.01 -20.60
C GLY A 345 -15.02 16.55 -21.79
N ALA A 346 -14.82 17.42 -22.79
CA ALA A 346 -14.08 17.10 -24.01
C ALA A 346 -12.64 17.65 -23.98
N GLY A 347 -11.91 17.36 -22.91
CA GLY A 347 -10.54 17.83 -22.64
C GLY A 347 -9.48 16.73 -22.57
N ASN A 348 -8.31 17.03 -21.98
CA ASN A 348 -7.20 16.07 -21.84
C ASN A 348 -7.58 14.81 -21.06
N MET A 349 -8.41 14.94 -20.03
CA MET A 349 -8.88 13.82 -19.23
C MET A 349 -9.73 12.84 -20.06
N CYS A 350 -10.61 13.36 -20.94
CA CYS A 350 -11.34 12.53 -21.90
C CYS A 350 -10.40 11.85 -22.91
N ARG A 351 -9.39 12.56 -23.42
CA ARG A 351 -8.35 11.94 -24.28
C ARG A 351 -7.67 10.77 -23.57
N ASN A 352 -7.32 10.93 -22.30
CA ASN A 352 -6.63 9.90 -21.54
C ASN A 352 -7.54 8.72 -21.19
N TYR A 353 -8.83 8.96 -20.92
CA TYR A 353 -9.81 7.87 -20.87
C TYR A 353 -9.82 7.09 -22.20
N MET A 354 -9.89 7.78 -23.33
CA MET A 354 -9.94 7.14 -24.63
C MET A 354 -8.69 6.31 -24.93
N MET A 355 -7.51 6.78 -24.48
CA MET A 355 -6.25 6.04 -24.62
C MET A 355 -6.18 4.78 -23.74
N ASP A 356 -6.61 4.86 -22.49
CA ASP A 356 -6.46 3.76 -21.54
C ASP A 356 -7.65 2.75 -21.60
N TYR A 357 -8.85 3.22 -21.95
CA TYR A 357 -10.10 2.45 -21.85
C TYR A 357 -10.97 2.48 -23.11
N GLY A 358 -10.79 3.45 -24.01
CA GLY A 358 -11.73 3.71 -25.11
C GLY A 358 -11.95 2.54 -26.07
N GLU A 359 -10.96 1.68 -26.28
CA GLU A 359 -11.12 0.47 -27.10
C GLU A 359 -11.99 -0.59 -26.41
N LYS A 360 -11.81 -0.78 -25.10
CA LYS A 360 -12.49 -1.82 -24.33
C LYS A 360 -13.88 -1.38 -23.83
N TYR A 361 -14.01 -0.10 -23.50
CA TYR A 361 -15.21 0.53 -22.97
C TYR A 361 -15.53 1.80 -23.77
N PRO A 362 -15.93 1.67 -25.05
CA PRO A 362 -16.16 2.82 -25.91
C PRO A 362 -17.33 3.67 -25.41
N PRO A 363 -17.13 4.99 -25.20
CA PRO A 363 -18.22 5.87 -24.85
C PRO A 363 -19.21 6.04 -25.99
N LEU A 364 -20.50 6.21 -25.67
CA LEU A 364 -21.54 6.53 -26.65
C LEU A 364 -21.31 7.90 -27.31
N PHE A 365 -20.86 8.86 -26.50
CA PHE A 365 -20.49 10.22 -26.90
C PHE A 365 -19.75 10.89 -25.73
N THR A 366 -19.26 12.12 -25.96
CA THR A 366 -18.84 13.02 -24.87
C THR A 366 -19.71 14.26 -24.86
N CYS A 367 -19.88 14.92 -23.72
CA CYS A 367 -20.62 16.18 -23.64
C CYS A 367 -19.82 17.25 -22.91
N ASP A 368 -20.09 18.52 -23.19
CA ASP A 368 -19.37 19.64 -22.59
C ASP A 368 -20.33 20.83 -22.38
N ASN A 369 -20.07 21.66 -21.37
CA ASN A 369 -20.88 22.86 -21.12
C ASN A 369 -20.65 23.96 -22.17
N ASN A 370 -19.54 23.92 -22.90
CA ASN A 370 -19.25 24.88 -23.96
C ASN A 370 -20.05 24.58 -25.23
N SER A 371 -21.15 25.30 -25.43
CA SER A 371 -22.05 25.13 -26.57
C SER A 371 -21.40 25.39 -27.94
N ASN A 372 -20.30 26.15 -27.98
CA ASN A 372 -19.58 26.40 -29.24
C ASN A 372 -18.94 25.13 -29.82
N ARG A 373 -18.76 24.09 -28.99
CA ARG A 373 -18.12 22.83 -29.39
C ARG A 373 -19.12 21.73 -29.75
N TRP A 374 -20.42 21.96 -29.56
CA TRP A 374 -21.41 20.91 -29.81
C TRP A 374 -21.49 20.56 -31.31
N GLY A 375 -21.48 19.27 -31.61
CA GLY A 375 -21.41 18.73 -32.97
C GLY A 375 -19.98 18.56 -33.50
N GLU A 376 -18.96 19.06 -32.81
CA GLU A 376 -17.56 18.74 -33.14
C GLU A 376 -17.25 17.28 -32.81
N GLU A 377 -16.26 16.71 -33.50
CA GLU A 377 -15.69 15.41 -33.16
C GLU A 377 -14.42 15.59 -32.31
N PHE A 378 -14.32 14.83 -31.21
CA PHE A 378 -13.16 14.81 -30.33
C PHE A 378 -12.80 13.38 -29.93
N CYS A 379 -11.60 12.94 -30.31
CA CYS A 379 -11.12 11.56 -30.08
C CYS A 379 -12.09 10.49 -30.63
N GLY A 380 -12.75 10.76 -31.78
CA GLY A 380 -13.74 9.85 -32.37
C GLY A 380 -15.13 9.91 -31.72
N LEU A 381 -15.37 10.83 -30.79
CA LEU A 381 -16.66 11.04 -30.13
C LEU A 381 -17.28 12.37 -30.56
N GLU A 382 -18.57 12.36 -30.87
CA GLU A 382 -19.34 13.59 -31.04
C GLU A 382 -19.49 14.31 -29.68
N ILE A 383 -19.20 15.61 -29.65
CA ILE A 383 -19.44 16.46 -28.48
C ILE A 383 -20.91 16.89 -28.47
N LYS A 384 -21.67 16.48 -27.46
CA LYS A 384 -23.09 16.81 -27.30
C LYS A 384 -23.35 17.81 -26.18
N SER A 385 -24.57 18.34 -26.19
CA SER A 385 -25.11 19.11 -25.05
C SER A 385 -25.31 18.19 -23.84
N PRO A 386 -25.10 18.68 -22.60
CA PRO A 386 -25.48 17.97 -21.38
C PRO A 386 -26.93 17.49 -21.36
N GLU A 387 -27.84 18.18 -22.08
CA GLU A 387 -29.24 17.78 -22.21
C GLU A 387 -29.42 16.37 -22.81
N SER A 388 -28.47 15.92 -23.65
CA SER A 388 -28.48 14.58 -24.23
C SER A 388 -28.38 13.46 -23.16
N LEU A 389 -27.92 13.78 -21.95
CA LEU A 389 -27.81 12.81 -20.85
C LEU A 389 -29.17 12.40 -20.25
N LYS A 390 -30.26 13.11 -20.57
CA LYS A 390 -31.61 12.76 -20.09
C LYS A 390 -32.19 11.52 -20.77
N ASN A 391 -31.69 11.20 -21.96
CA ASN A 391 -32.22 10.12 -22.81
C ASN A 391 -31.15 9.05 -23.05
N LEU A 392 -30.52 8.57 -21.98
CA LEU A 392 -29.51 7.50 -22.05
C LEU A 392 -30.16 6.12 -21.97
N PRO A 393 -29.54 5.09 -22.58
CA PRO A 393 -29.91 3.71 -22.31
C PRO A 393 -29.87 3.40 -20.80
N GLU A 394 -30.65 2.41 -20.37
CA GLU A 394 -30.51 1.86 -19.03
C GLU A 394 -29.06 1.38 -18.78
N ASP A 395 -28.65 1.41 -17.52
CA ASP A 395 -27.30 1.00 -17.09
C ASP A 395 -26.14 1.76 -17.76
N THR A 396 -26.34 3.05 -18.05
CA THR A 396 -25.29 3.94 -18.52
C THR A 396 -24.56 4.61 -17.35
N GLY A 397 -23.23 4.49 -17.31
CA GLY A 397 -22.36 5.24 -16.40
C GLY A 397 -21.94 6.58 -17.01
N ILE A 398 -22.14 7.68 -16.27
CA ILE A 398 -21.70 9.02 -16.68
C ILE A 398 -20.41 9.34 -15.94
N PHE A 399 -19.28 9.35 -16.65
CA PHE A 399 -17.97 9.63 -16.06
C PHE A 399 -17.59 11.09 -16.28
N ILE A 400 -17.57 11.85 -15.19
CA ILE A 400 -17.09 13.24 -15.24
C ILE A 400 -15.58 13.22 -15.46
N CYS A 401 -15.16 13.78 -16.60
CA CYS A 401 -13.79 13.92 -17.07
C CYS A 401 -13.38 15.40 -17.06
N ASN A 402 -13.56 16.07 -15.93
CA ASN A 402 -13.30 17.49 -15.73
C ASN A 402 -12.91 17.75 -14.27
N GLU A 403 -12.06 18.75 -14.00
CA GLU A 403 -11.68 19.13 -12.63
C GLU A 403 -12.82 19.67 -11.78
N TYR A 404 -13.87 20.24 -12.40
CA TYR A 404 -15.05 20.76 -11.72
C TYR A 404 -16.05 19.65 -11.35
N TYR A 405 -15.57 18.58 -10.70
CA TYR A 405 -16.36 17.39 -10.37
C TYR A 405 -17.64 17.73 -9.59
N THR A 406 -17.52 18.58 -8.59
CA THR A 406 -18.61 18.92 -7.66
C THR A 406 -19.67 19.79 -8.32
N GLU A 407 -19.24 20.77 -9.10
CA GLU A 407 -20.10 21.70 -9.83
C GLU A 407 -20.87 20.97 -10.93
N ILE A 408 -20.18 20.14 -11.71
CA ILE A 408 -20.80 19.34 -12.78
C ILE A 408 -21.76 18.33 -12.16
N ARG A 409 -21.39 17.65 -11.08
CA ARG A 409 -22.32 16.74 -10.40
C ARG A 409 -23.58 17.45 -9.94
N SER A 410 -23.44 18.61 -9.30
CA SER A 410 -24.59 19.42 -8.84
C SER A 410 -25.47 19.86 -10.01
N GLN A 411 -24.86 20.25 -11.14
CA GLN A 411 -25.56 20.55 -12.38
C GLN A 411 -26.38 19.33 -12.86
N LEU A 412 -25.75 18.17 -12.99
CA LEU A 412 -26.40 16.95 -13.47
C LEU A 412 -27.57 16.53 -12.56
N GLU A 413 -27.38 16.60 -11.24
CA GLU A 413 -28.43 16.34 -10.25
C GLU A 413 -29.59 17.32 -10.40
N SER A 414 -29.32 18.62 -10.61
CA SER A 414 -30.35 19.64 -10.85
C SER A 414 -31.13 19.45 -12.16
N MET A 415 -30.51 18.82 -13.16
CA MET A 415 -31.14 18.45 -14.43
C MET A 415 -32.06 17.23 -14.32
N GLY A 416 -32.15 16.62 -13.12
CA GLY A 416 -32.96 15.44 -12.87
C GLY A 416 -32.32 14.14 -13.40
N ILE A 417 -31.02 14.15 -13.68
CA ILE A 417 -30.31 12.96 -14.15
C ILE A 417 -30.14 12.02 -12.96
N LYS A 418 -30.86 10.89 -13.02
CA LYS A 418 -30.83 9.83 -12.00
C LYS A 418 -29.84 8.71 -12.32
N SER A 419 -29.17 8.79 -13.48
CA SER A 419 -28.13 7.85 -13.91
C SER A 419 -26.97 7.85 -12.91
N LYS A 420 -26.18 6.78 -12.90
CA LYS A 420 -25.05 6.68 -11.98
C LYS A 420 -23.92 7.61 -12.47
N ILE A 421 -23.68 8.67 -11.70
CA ILE A 421 -22.61 9.63 -11.93
C ILE A 421 -21.35 9.12 -11.24
N GLU A 422 -20.31 8.92 -12.03
CA GLU A 422 -18.98 8.51 -11.60
C GLU A 422 -17.97 9.62 -11.90
N TYR A 423 -16.83 9.57 -11.22
CA TYR A 423 -15.70 10.45 -11.51
C TYR A 423 -14.64 9.65 -12.24
N TYR A 424 -14.00 10.28 -13.22
CA TYR A 424 -12.78 9.79 -13.83
C TYR A 424 -11.69 10.83 -13.64
N SER A 425 -10.57 10.45 -13.01
CA SER A 425 -9.36 11.26 -13.02
C SER A 425 -8.18 10.41 -13.42
N ASP A 426 -7.41 10.93 -14.35
CA ASP A 426 -6.06 10.49 -14.71
C ASP A 426 -5.00 11.52 -14.26
N ARG A 427 -5.44 12.64 -13.66
CA ARG A 427 -4.53 13.59 -13.03
C ARG A 427 -3.99 13.00 -11.75
N TYR A 428 -2.85 12.34 -11.90
CA TYR A 428 -1.91 12.10 -10.82
C TYR A 428 -1.19 13.42 -10.52
N PRO A 429 -0.76 13.67 -9.28
CA PRO A 429 0.33 14.61 -9.06
C PRO A 429 1.47 14.25 -10.04
N ASN A 430 1.97 15.21 -10.83
CA ASN A 430 3.06 15.09 -11.83
C ASN A 430 2.78 14.59 -13.27
N THR A 431 1.55 14.52 -13.79
CA THR A 431 1.32 13.97 -15.17
C THR A 431 1.98 14.72 -16.33
N GLU A 432 2.22 16.03 -16.24
CA GLU A 432 2.67 16.82 -17.40
C GLU A 432 4.20 16.97 -17.52
N ALA A 433 4.95 16.95 -16.40
CA ALA A 433 6.39 17.21 -16.42
C ALA A 433 7.21 16.09 -17.09
N ARG A 434 6.92 14.81 -16.78
CA ARG A 434 7.67 13.66 -17.33
C ARG A 434 7.35 13.40 -18.81
N THR A 435 6.13 13.69 -19.25
CA THR A 435 5.71 13.51 -20.66
C THR A 435 6.43 14.50 -21.59
N ARG A 436 6.70 15.74 -21.12
CA ARG A 436 7.54 16.71 -21.86
C ARG A 436 8.99 16.26 -22.00
N LEU A 437 9.57 15.62 -20.97
CA LEU A 437 10.97 15.17 -21.00
C LEU A 437 11.19 13.98 -21.96
N LYS A 438 10.28 13.00 -22.02
CA LYS A 438 10.38 11.89 -23.00
C LYS A 438 10.26 12.37 -24.46
N GLY A 439 9.59 13.49 -24.72
CA GLY A 439 9.52 14.11 -26.06
C GLY A 439 10.82 14.80 -26.49
N LEU A 440 11.63 15.28 -25.54
CA LEU A 440 12.90 15.96 -25.83
C LEU A 440 14.04 14.98 -26.16
N TRP A 441 14.01 13.76 -25.60
CA TRP A 441 15.02 12.73 -25.85
C TRP A 441 14.83 11.95 -27.14
N LYS A 442 13.66 12.05 -27.79
CA LYS A 442 13.43 11.48 -29.13
C LYS A 442 13.95 12.37 -30.26
N ASN A 443 14.41 13.58 -29.96
CA ASN A 443 14.92 14.56 -30.93
C ASN A 443 16.36 15.02 -30.61
N ALA A 444 17.12 14.23 -29.85
CA ALA A 444 18.54 14.47 -29.55
C ALA A 444 19.42 13.41 -30.22
#